data_AF-A0A521KWM4-F1
#
_entry.id   AF-A0A521KWM4-F1
#
_cell.length_a   1.000
_cell.length_b   1.000
_cell.length_c   1.000
_cell.angle_alpha   90.00
_cell.angle_beta   90.00
_cell.angle_gamma   90.00
#
_symmetry.space_group_name_H-M   'P 1'
#
loop_
_entity.id
_entity.type
_entity.pdbx_description
1 polymer ?
#
loop_
_entity_poly.entity_id
_entity_poly.type
_entity_poly.pdbx_seq_one_letter_code
_entity_poly.pdbx_strand_id
1 'polypeptide(L)' 'MIQLTTELDVADNTGAKRVMCIKVLGGTNRR' A
#
# COMPACT_ATOMS: atom_id res chain seq x y z
N MET A 1 0.88 2.36 10.15
CA MET A 1 2.15 2.25 9.39
C MET A 1 1.94 1.18 8.33
N ILE A 2 2.17 1.48 7.05
CA ILE A 2 1.97 0.52 5.95
C ILE A 2 3.26 -0.27 5.73
N GLN A 3 3.16 -1.60 5.60
CA GLN A 3 4.26 -2.51 5.32
C GLN A 3 3.93 -3.36 4.07
N LEU A 4 4.84 -4.28 3.69
CA LEU A 4 4.55 -5.21 2.60
C LEU A 4 3.33 -6.07 2.93
N THR A 5 2.58 -6.47 1.89
CA THR A 5 1.38 -7.31 1.96
C THR A 5 0.23 -6.74 2.80
N THR A 6 0.31 -5.46 3.20
CA THR A 6 -0.81 -4.76 3.84
C THR A 6 -1.92 -4.55 2.81
N GLU A 7 -3.14 -5.01 3.10
CA GLU A 7 -4.34 -4.64 2.33
C GLU A 7 -4.90 -3.29 2.80
N LEU A 8 -5.35 -2.48 1.85
CA LEU A 8 -5.93 -1.16 2.10
C LEU A 8 -7.19 -0.99 1.24
N ASP A 9 -8.19 -0.31 1.80
CA ASP A 9 -9.36 0.13 1.04
C ASP A 9 -9.00 1.32 0.14
N VAL A 10 -9.54 1.31 -1.07
CA VAL A 10 -9.34 2.40 -2.04
C VAL A 10 -10.42 3.46 -1.82
N ALA A 11 -10.00 4.68 -1.53
CA ALA A 11 -10.89 5.82 -1.27
C ALA A 11 -10.92 6.79 -2.47
N ASP A 12 -11.00 6.24 -3.69
CA ASP A 12 -11.13 7.00 -4.92
C ASP A 12 -12.26 6.43 -5.81
N ASN A 13 -12.45 7.01 -7.00
CA ASN A 13 -13.48 6.62 -7.95
C ASN A 13 -12.93 5.83 -9.16
N THR A 14 -11.77 5.19 -9.03
CA THR A 14 -11.14 4.43 -10.12
C THR A 14 -11.75 3.04 -10.33
N GLY A 15 -12.58 2.57 -9.40
CA GLY A 15 -13.27 1.27 -9.45
C GLY A 15 -12.53 0.12 -8.76
N ALA A 16 -11.28 0.33 -8.34
CA ALA A 16 -10.62 -0.59 -7.42
C ALA A 16 -11.26 -0.51 -6.03
N LYS A 17 -11.45 -1.66 -5.36
CA LYS A 17 -12.03 -1.72 -4.01
C LYS A 17 -10.99 -1.87 -2.92
N ARG A 18 -10.00 -2.73 -3.16
CA ARG A 18 -8.90 -3.04 -2.25
C ARG A 18 -7.59 -3.16 -3.04
N VAL A 19 -6.49 -2.80 -2.42
CA VAL A 19 -5.13 -2.91 -2.97
C VAL A 19 -4.19 -3.56 -1.95
N MET A 20 -3.12 -4.19 -2.45
CA MET A 20 -2.06 -4.75 -1.62
C MET A 20 -0.76 -3.96 -1.81
N CYS A 21 -0.12 -3.57 -0.71
CA CYS A 21 1.18 -2.93 -0.74
C CYS A 21 2.29 -3.93 -1.12
N ILE A 22 2.94 -3.73 -2.27
CA ILE A 22 4.05 -4.60 -2.72
C ILE A 22 5.43 -4.08 -2.29
N LYS A 23 5.54 -2.77 -2.05
CA LYS A 23 6.78 -2.09 -1.71
C LYS A 23 6.47 -0.72 -1.14
N VAL A 24 7.18 -0.33 -0.08
CA VAL A 24 7.19 1.06 0.38
C VAL A 24 8.42 1.75 -0.22
N LEU A 25 8.18 2.81 -1.00
CA LEU A 25 9.25 3.55 -1.69
C LEU A 25 9.98 4.50 -0.73
N GLY A 26 11.21 4.89 -1.09
CA GLY A 26 11.94 5.98 -0.42
C GLY A 26 12.59 5.62 0.93
N GLY A 27 12.87 4.34 1.21
CA GLY A 27 13.52 3.91 2.44
C GLY A 27 14.79 3.10 2.21
N THR A 28 15.95 3.75 2.12
CA THR A 28 17.24 3.11 2.39
C THR A 28 17.24 2.71 3.86
N ASN A 29 16.95 1.43 4.18
CA ASN A 29 16.88 0.85 5.54
C ASN A 29 15.56 1.02 6.32
N ARG A 30 14.39 0.88 5.68
CA ARG A 30 13.13 0.79 6.44
C ARG A 30 13.10 -0.51 7.27
N ARG A 31 12.99 -0.37 8.60
CA ARG A 31 12.95 -1.46 9.59
C ARG A 31 11.64 -2.26 9.54
#